data_AF-K8XDX1-F1
#
_entry.id   AF-K8XDX1-F1
#
_cell.length_a   1.000
_cell.length_b   1.000
_cell.length_c   1.000
_cell.angle_alpha   90.00
_cell.angle_beta   90.00
_cell.angle_gamma   90.00
#
_symmetry.space_group_name_H-M   'P 1'
#
loop_
_entity.id
_entity.type
_entity.pdbx_description
1 polymer ?
#
loop_
_entity_poly.entity_id
_entity_poly.type
_entity_poly.pdbx_seq_one_letter_code
_entity_poly.pdbx_strand_id
1 'polypeptide(L)'
;MRAVTWQGKRKVSVDTVADPKIEHPTDAIIKVTTTNICGSDLHLYETLGPFMGEGDILGHEPMGIVEEVGTEAGDLKVGDRVVIPFQISCGDCFMCNMQLYTQCETTQVREQGMGAALFGFSKLYGEVPGGQAEYLRVP
;
A
#
# COMPACT_ATOMS: atom_id res chain seq x y z
N MET A 1 12.93 4.34 8.00
CA MET A 1 12.31 5.47 7.29
C MET A 1 11.29 6.15 8.17
N ARG A 2 10.94 7.41 7.89
CA ARG A 2 9.79 8.07 8.54
C ARG A 2 8.49 7.72 7.81
N ALA A 3 7.43 7.48 8.57
CA ALA A 3 6.10 7.17 8.06
C ALA A 3 5.00 7.68 8.99
N VAL A 4 3.83 7.97 8.43
CA VAL A 4 2.61 8.27 9.19
C VAL A 4 2.04 6.95 9.72
N THR A 5 1.97 6.83 11.04
CA THR A 5 1.51 5.63 11.74
C THR A 5 0.24 5.93 12.53
N TRP A 6 -0.66 4.96 12.58
CA TRP A 6 -1.86 5.02 13.42
C TRP A 6 -1.52 4.69 14.87
N GLN A 7 -1.98 5.52 15.83
CA GLN A 7 -1.63 5.44 17.25
C GLN A 7 -2.85 5.33 18.17
N GLY A 8 -4.03 5.15 17.59
CA GLY A 8 -5.30 5.26 18.28
C GLY A 8 -6.31 6.08 17.51
N LYS A 9 -7.58 5.97 17.91
CA LYS A 9 -8.65 6.79 17.36
C LYS A 9 -8.29 8.27 17.50
N ARG A 10 -8.36 9.00 16.39
CA ARG A 10 -7.96 10.41 16.26
C ARG A 10 -6.50 10.71 16.64
N LYS A 11 -5.61 9.73 16.53
CA LYS A 11 -4.20 9.89 16.89
C LYS A 11 -3.32 9.23 15.84
N VAL A 12 -2.55 10.04 15.13
CA VAL A 12 -1.52 9.60 14.19
C VAL A 12 -0.23 10.36 14.50
N SER A 13 0.92 9.75 14.24
CA SER A 13 2.22 10.38 14.39
C SER A 13 3.11 10.08 13.19
N VAL A 14 4.19 10.86 13.03
CA VAL A 14 5.27 10.52 12.11
C VAL A 14 6.33 9.81 12.95
N ASP A 15 6.45 8.51 12.78
CA ASP A 15 7.40 7.68 13.53
C ASP A 15 8.52 7.18 12.62
N THR A 16 9.61 6.71 13.24
CA THR A 16 10.67 5.98 12.53
C THR A 16 10.36 4.49 12.57
N VAL A 17 10.18 3.90 11.39
CA VAL A 17 9.92 2.47 11.17
C VAL A 17 11.06 1.85 10.36
N ALA A 18 11.09 0.51 10.28
CA ALA A 18 12.05 -0.18 9.43
C ALA A 18 11.84 0.21 7.94
N ASP A 19 12.93 0.29 7.19
CA ASP A 19 12.84 0.46 5.74
C ASP A 19 12.18 -0.79 5.12
N PRO A 20 11.32 -0.62 4.10
CA PRO A 20 10.75 -1.74 3.38
C PRO A 20 11.87 -2.48 2.64
N LYS A 21 11.66 -3.76 2.40
CA LYS A 21 12.60 -4.62 1.68
C LYS A 21 11.86 -5.38 0.61
N ILE A 22 12.57 -5.79 -0.42
CA ILE A 22 12.08 -6.81 -1.36
C ILE A 22 11.82 -8.10 -0.56
N GLU A 23 10.58 -8.57 -0.55
CA GLU A 23 10.20 -9.86 0.06
C GLU A 23 9.96 -10.91 -1.01
N HIS A 24 9.47 -10.50 -2.18
CA HIS A 24 9.26 -11.36 -3.34
C HIS A 24 10.01 -10.84 -4.59
N PRO A 25 10.43 -11.73 -5.50
CA PRO A 25 11.07 -11.33 -6.76
C PRO A 25 10.24 -10.36 -7.61
N THR A 26 8.93 -10.30 -7.44
CA THR A 26 8.02 -9.40 -8.16
C THR A 26 7.95 -8.00 -7.55
N ASP A 27 8.46 -7.80 -6.33
CA ASP A 27 8.35 -6.53 -5.62
C ASP A 27 9.23 -5.44 -6.25
N ALA A 28 8.86 -4.18 -6.01
CA ALA A 28 9.70 -3.01 -6.17
C ALA A 28 9.68 -2.16 -4.89
N ILE A 29 10.78 -1.47 -4.59
CA ILE A 29 10.80 -0.40 -3.59
C ILE A 29 10.78 0.93 -4.33
N ILE A 30 9.84 1.80 -3.95
CA ILE A 30 9.81 3.18 -4.43
C ILE A 30 10.26 4.13 -3.33
N LYS A 31 11.06 5.13 -3.70
CA LYS A 31 11.24 6.34 -2.92
C LYS A 31 10.07 7.26 -3.19
N VAL A 32 9.25 7.49 -2.17
CA VAL A 32 8.06 8.33 -2.29
C VAL A 32 8.49 9.78 -2.46
N THR A 33 8.02 10.40 -3.54
CA THR A 33 8.28 11.82 -3.82
C THR A 33 7.10 12.70 -3.43
N THR A 34 5.89 12.15 -3.55
CA THR A 34 4.64 12.82 -3.18
C THR A 34 3.64 11.74 -2.78
N THR A 35 2.84 12.04 -1.77
CA THR A 35 1.76 11.19 -1.28
C THR A 35 0.70 12.10 -0.68
N ASN A 36 -0.57 11.72 -0.82
CA ASN A 36 -1.69 12.58 -0.45
C ASN A 36 -2.39 12.07 0.82
N ILE A 37 -3.36 12.85 1.27
CA ILE A 37 -4.32 12.47 2.30
C ILE A 37 -5.66 12.31 1.62
N CYS A 38 -6.22 11.11 1.68
CA CYS A 38 -7.51 10.80 1.08
C CYS A 38 -8.65 11.07 2.07
N GLY A 39 -9.85 11.33 1.55
CA GLY A 39 -11.05 11.34 2.40
C GLY A 39 -11.30 10.01 3.11
N SER A 40 -10.87 8.90 2.51
CA SER A 40 -10.98 7.55 3.11
C SER A 40 -10.04 7.34 4.31
N ASP A 41 -8.93 8.08 4.41
CA ASP A 41 -8.05 8.05 5.58
C ASP A 41 -8.78 8.50 6.85
N LEU A 42 -9.80 9.38 6.71
CA LEU A 42 -10.64 9.82 7.82
C LEU A 42 -11.47 8.66 8.40
N HIS A 43 -11.79 7.64 7.60
CA HIS A 43 -12.44 6.43 8.11
C HIS A 43 -11.49 5.67 9.05
N LEU A 44 -10.20 5.56 8.73
CA LEU A 44 -9.19 4.95 9.60
C LEU A 44 -8.96 5.79 10.87
N TYR A 45 -8.98 7.11 10.73
CA TYR A 45 -8.84 8.07 11.83
C TYR A 45 -10.01 8.03 12.82
N GLU A 46 -11.23 7.72 12.37
CA GLU A 46 -12.46 7.83 13.17
C GLU A 46 -13.22 6.52 13.37
N THR A 47 -13.71 5.90 12.29
CA THR A 47 -14.77 4.88 12.33
C THR A 47 -14.24 3.44 12.25
N LEU A 48 -13.12 3.24 11.58
CA LEU A 48 -12.51 1.93 11.34
C LEU A 48 -11.41 1.58 12.36
N GLY A 49 -11.25 2.38 13.43
CA GLY A 49 -10.30 2.10 14.51
C GLY A 49 -10.31 0.68 15.08
N PRO A 50 -11.46 -0.03 15.21
CA PRO A 50 -11.48 -1.44 15.63
C PRO A 50 -10.72 -2.41 14.69
N PHE A 51 -10.44 -2.00 13.46
CA PHE A 51 -9.72 -2.76 12.44
C PHE A 51 -8.30 -2.24 12.20
N MET A 52 -7.80 -1.35 13.06
CA MET A 52 -6.44 -0.81 13.02
C MET A 52 -5.60 -1.37 14.18
N GLY A 53 -4.32 -1.56 13.94
CA GLY A 53 -3.28 -1.77 14.94
C GLY A 53 -2.50 -0.48 15.22
N GLU A 54 -2.01 -0.33 16.46
CA GLU A 54 -1.01 0.69 16.77
C GLU A 54 0.27 0.39 15.96
N GLY A 55 0.74 1.38 15.21
CA GLY A 55 1.88 1.27 14.30
C GLY A 55 1.53 1.05 12.83
N ASP A 56 0.26 0.84 12.46
CA ASP A 56 -0.15 0.66 11.05
C ASP A 56 0.25 1.89 10.22
N ILE A 57 0.96 1.66 9.12
CA ILE A 57 1.44 2.73 8.23
C ILE A 57 0.32 3.10 7.26
N LEU A 58 -0.07 4.38 7.22
CA LEU A 58 -1.22 4.85 6.45
C LEU A 58 -0.87 5.28 5.02
N GLY A 59 -1.91 5.50 4.21
CA GLY A 59 -1.85 6.20 2.94
C GLY A 59 -1.77 5.30 1.71
N HIS A 60 -2.48 5.70 0.65
CA HIS A 60 -2.66 4.89 -0.56
C HIS A 60 -2.72 5.71 -1.85
N GLU A 61 -2.18 6.93 -1.79
CA GLU A 61 -2.07 7.82 -2.95
C GLU A 61 -0.60 8.23 -3.23
N PRO A 62 0.39 7.30 -3.27
CA PRO A 62 1.78 7.67 -3.46
C PRO A 62 2.18 7.69 -4.93
N MET A 63 3.16 8.54 -5.21
CA MET A 63 3.97 8.51 -6.43
C MET A 63 5.44 8.72 -6.10
N GLY A 64 6.32 8.14 -6.90
CA GLY A 64 7.71 8.03 -6.51
C GLY A 64 8.67 7.76 -7.64
N ILE A 65 9.90 7.49 -7.23
CA ILE A 65 10.98 7.02 -8.08
C ILE A 65 11.31 5.61 -7.64
N VAL A 66 11.45 4.68 -8.58
CA VAL A 66 11.87 3.31 -8.28
C VAL A 66 13.29 3.32 -7.73
N GLU A 67 13.48 2.80 -6.53
CA GLU A 67 14.76 2.74 -5.80
C GLU A 67 15.40 1.35 -5.92
N GLU A 68 14.60 0.29 -5.83
CA GLU A 68 15.03 -1.11 -5.93
C GLU A 68 13.97 -1.93 -6.68
N VAL A 69 14.40 -2.95 -7.42
CA VAL A 69 13.53 -3.79 -8.26
C VAL A 69 13.88 -5.25 -8.04
N GLY A 70 12.87 -6.08 -7.76
CA GLY A 70 13.03 -7.54 -7.69
C GLY A 70 13.31 -8.15 -9.06
N THR A 71 13.84 -9.37 -9.07
CA THR A 71 14.32 -10.01 -10.32
C THR A 71 13.22 -10.39 -11.32
N GLU A 72 11.95 -10.35 -10.89
CA GLU A 72 10.77 -10.73 -11.68
C GLU A 72 9.74 -9.59 -11.79
N ALA A 73 10.09 -8.35 -11.43
CA ALA A 73 9.19 -7.19 -11.46
C ALA A 73 8.97 -6.58 -12.87
N GLY A 74 9.05 -7.42 -13.91
CA GLY A 74 8.82 -7.04 -15.30
C GLY A 74 9.83 -6.02 -15.84
N ASP A 75 9.33 -4.98 -16.51
CA ASP A 75 10.14 -3.97 -17.22
C ASP A 75 10.53 -2.75 -16.36
N LEU A 76 10.20 -2.75 -15.06
CA LEU A 76 10.52 -1.65 -14.15
C LEU A 76 12.04 -1.50 -13.97
N LYS A 77 12.51 -0.25 -13.90
CA LYS A 77 13.93 0.06 -13.72
C LYS A 77 14.13 1.07 -12.60
N VAL A 78 15.24 0.93 -11.87
CA VAL A 78 15.69 1.94 -10.91
C VAL A 78 15.79 3.29 -11.62
N GLY A 79 15.19 4.33 -11.03
CA GLY A 79 15.10 5.67 -11.59
C GLY A 79 13.80 5.99 -12.33
N ASP A 80 12.96 4.99 -12.64
CA ASP A 80 11.65 5.23 -13.27
C ASP A 80 10.73 6.04 -12.34
N ARG A 81 9.95 6.95 -12.93
CA ARG A 81 8.91 7.70 -12.21
C ARG A 81 7.59 6.95 -12.31
N VAL A 82 7.00 6.62 -11.18
CA VAL A 82 5.80 5.77 -11.09
C VAL A 82 4.70 6.42 -10.27
N VAL A 83 3.46 6.16 -10.66
CA VAL A 83 2.25 6.42 -9.88
C VAL A 83 1.74 5.06 -9.42
N ILE A 84 1.46 4.92 -8.12
CA ILE A 84 1.04 3.64 -7.56
C ILE A 84 -0.48 3.64 -7.41
N PRO A 85 -1.19 2.70 -8.06
CA PRO A 85 -2.60 2.50 -7.79
C PRO A 85 -2.84 2.13 -6.32
N PHE A 86 -3.93 2.61 -5.74
CA PHE A 86 -4.24 2.35 -4.32
C PHE A 86 -4.55 0.87 -4.05
N GLN A 87 -5.17 0.19 -5.02
CA GLN A 87 -5.45 -1.25 -4.99
C GLN A 87 -4.25 -2.06 -5.45
N ILE A 88 -4.02 -3.18 -4.78
CA ILE A 88 -2.98 -4.14 -5.12
C ILE A 88 -3.59 -5.20 -6.03
N SER A 89 -2.99 -5.44 -7.20
CA SER A 89 -3.54 -6.37 -8.19
C SER A 89 -2.45 -7.17 -8.90
N CYS A 90 -2.68 -8.46 -9.13
CA CYS A 90 -1.70 -9.37 -9.75
C CYS A 90 -1.46 -9.14 -11.25
N GLY A 91 -2.36 -8.44 -11.95
CA GLY A 91 -2.22 -8.15 -13.38
C GLY A 91 -2.62 -9.28 -14.34
N ASP A 92 -2.84 -10.51 -13.87
CA ASP A 92 -3.01 -11.69 -14.74
C ASP A 92 -4.25 -12.58 -14.46
N CYS A 93 -4.96 -12.39 -13.34
CA CYS A 93 -6.20 -13.13 -13.05
C CYS A 93 -7.34 -12.73 -14.00
N PHE A 94 -8.46 -13.47 -13.99
CA PHE A 94 -9.58 -13.21 -14.89
C PHE A 94 -10.07 -11.76 -14.79
N MET A 95 -10.23 -11.24 -13.57
CA MET A 95 -10.65 -9.86 -13.33
C MET A 95 -9.61 -8.84 -13.81
N CYS A 96 -8.31 -9.11 -13.62
CA CYS A 96 -7.25 -8.22 -14.09
C CYS A 96 -7.14 -8.19 -15.62
N ASN A 97 -7.31 -9.32 -16.29
CA ASN A 97 -7.38 -9.40 -17.76
C ASN A 97 -8.57 -8.63 -18.33
N MET A 98 -9.66 -8.51 -17.56
CA MET A 98 -10.82 -7.68 -17.86
C MET A 98 -10.64 -6.21 -17.44
N GLN A 99 -9.44 -5.82 -16.97
CA GLN A 99 -9.11 -4.49 -16.44
C GLN A 99 -9.92 -4.07 -15.19
N LEU A 100 -10.48 -5.05 -14.47
CA LEU A 100 -11.21 -4.86 -13.22
C LEU A 100 -10.29 -5.04 -12.01
N TYR A 101 -9.24 -4.23 -11.92
CA TYR A 101 -8.15 -4.40 -10.95
C TYR A 101 -8.58 -4.37 -9.47
N THR A 102 -9.63 -3.62 -9.14
CA THR A 102 -10.19 -3.57 -7.78
C THR A 102 -10.85 -4.89 -7.36
N GLN A 103 -11.17 -5.75 -8.33
CA GLN A 103 -11.73 -7.09 -8.15
C GLN A 103 -10.66 -8.18 -8.31
N CYS A 104 -9.37 -7.86 -8.17
CA CYS A 104 -8.31 -8.85 -8.32
C CYS A 104 -8.55 -10.10 -7.46
N GLU A 105 -8.61 -11.26 -8.11
CA GLU A 105 -8.94 -12.53 -7.46
C GLU A 105 -7.81 -13.04 -6.56
N THR A 106 -6.58 -12.59 -6.83
CA THR A 106 -5.38 -13.03 -6.10
C THR A 106 -5.21 -12.26 -4.80
N THR A 107 -5.52 -10.96 -4.78
CA THR A 107 -5.27 -10.08 -3.64
C THR A 107 -6.52 -9.80 -2.81
N GLN A 108 -7.67 -10.36 -3.18
CA GLN A 108 -8.91 -10.16 -2.42
C GLN A 108 -8.82 -10.69 -0.98
N VAL A 109 -9.32 -9.89 -0.04
CA VAL A 109 -9.28 -10.20 1.40
C VAL A 109 -10.49 -11.04 1.79
N ARG A 110 -10.41 -12.33 1.44
CA ARG A 110 -11.53 -13.29 1.56
C ARG A 110 -12.04 -13.44 2.99
N GLU A 111 -11.15 -13.47 3.97
CA GLU A 111 -11.55 -13.62 5.38
C GLU A 111 -12.44 -12.48 5.89
N GLN A 112 -12.38 -11.29 5.26
CA GLN A 112 -13.17 -10.12 5.61
C GLN A 112 -14.35 -9.90 4.66
N GLY A 113 -14.49 -10.75 3.63
CA GLY A 113 -15.52 -10.58 2.59
C GLY A 113 -15.33 -9.32 1.75
N MET A 114 -14.09 -8.81 1.63
CA MET A 114 -13.77 -7.58 0.92
C MET A 114 -13.10 -7.85 -0.44
N GLY A 115 -12.95 -6.80 -1.24
CA GLY A 115 -12.26 -6.83 -2.53
C GLY A 115 -10.74 -6.91 -2.40
N ALA A 116 -10.03 -6.50 -3.45
CA ALA A 116 -8.57 -6.47 -3.48
C ALA A 116 -7.97 -5.72 -2.27
N ALA A 117 -6.83 -6.19 -1.79
CA ALA A 117 -6.06 -5.51 -0.75
C ALA A 117 -5.67 -4.10 -1.18
N LEU A 118 -5.58 -3.19 -0.21
CA LEU A 118 -5.25 -1.78 -0.42
C LEU A 118 -4.00 -1.42 0.38
N PHE A 119 -3.17 -0.56 -0.16
CA PHE A 119 -2.09 0.04 0.62
C PHE A 119 -2.64 0.87 1.79
N GLY A 120 -1.94 0.89 2.91
CA GLY A 120 -2.15 1.81 4.01
C GLY A 120 -3.57 1.90 4.57
N PHE A 121 -4.29 0.79 4.53
CA PHE A 121 -5.69 0.69 4.96
C PHE A 121 -5.85 -0.35 6.08
N SER A 122 -7.08 -0.53 6.57
CA SER A 122 -7.35 -1.40 7.71
C SER A 122 -7.21 -2.90 7.40
N LYS A 123 -7.27 -3.73 8.45
CA LYS A 123 -7.34 -5.21 8.35
C LYS A 123 -8.44 -5.73 7.41
N LEU A 124 -9.49 -4.94 7.19
CA LEU A 124 -10.55 -5.27 6.23
C LEU A 124 -10.00 -5.40 4.80
N TYR A 125 -8.92 -4.69 4.49
CA TYR A 125 -8.28 -4.65 3.18
C TYR A 125 -6.81 -5.08 3.22
N GLY A 126 -6.46 -5.96 4.17
CA GLY A 126 -5.21 -6.72 4.14
C GLY A 126 -4.06 -6.12 4.96
N GLU A 127 -4.27 -4.97 5.62
CA GLU A 127 -3.28 -4.36 6.52
C GLU A 127 -1.89 -4.17 5.87
N VAL A 128 -1.86 -3.89 4.56
CA VAL A 128 -0.61 -3.70 3.83
C VAL A 128 -0.04 -2.30 4.13
N PRO A 129 1.27 -2.16 4.46
CA PRO A 129 1.87 -0.85 4.73
C PRO A 129 1.64 0.20 3.64
N GLY A 130 1.29 1.41 4.05
CA GLY A 130 0.94 2.52 3.17
C GLY A 130 2.08 3.42 2.69
N GLY A 131 1.72 4.31 1.77
CA GLY A 131 2.61 5.25 1.10
C GLY A 131 2.70 6.64 1.72
N GLN A 132 2.08 6.94 2.87
CA GLN A 132 2.43 8.13 3.65
C GLN A 132 3.75 7.90 4.40
N ALA A 133 4.81 7.61 3.65
CA ALA A 133 6.12 7.21 4.12
C ALA A 133 7.21 7.72 3.17
N GLU A 134 8.49 7.64 3.58
CA GLU A 134 9.61 8.01 2.68
C GLU A 134 9.88 6.94 1.62
N TYR A 135 9.56 5.67 1.90
CA TYR A 135 9.66 4.55 0.96
C TYR A 135 8.42 3.66 1.04
N LEU A 136 8.11 2.95 -0.03
CA LEU A 136 7.00 1.98 -0.09
C LEU A 136 7.44 0.76 -0.88
N ARG A 137 7.09 -0.44 -0.39
CA ARG A 137 7.13 -1.67 -1.17
C ARG A 137 5.86 -1.81 -1.99
N VAL A 138 6.02 -2.10 -3.28
CA VAL A 138 4.93 -2.35 -4.22
C VAL A 138 5.10 -3.79 -4.73
N PRO A 139 4.19 -4.72 -4.36
CA PRO A 139 4.26 -6.12 -4.78
C PRO A 139 3.69 -6.38 -6.18
#